data_AF-A0AAW6V165-F1
#
_entry.id   AF-A0AAW6V165-F1
#
_cell.length_a   1.000
_cell.length_b   1.000
_cell.length_c   1.000
_cell.angle_alpha   90.00
_cell.angle_beta   90.00
_cell.angle_gamma   90.00
#
_symmetry.space_group_name_H-M   'P 1'
#
loop_
_entity.id
_entity.type
_entity.pdbx_description
1 polymer ?
#
loop_
_entity_poly.entity_id
_entity_poly.type
_entity_poly.pdbx_seq_one_letter_code
_entity_poly.pdbx_strand_id
1 'polypeptide(L)' 'MKNSFLVLTLALISIQANATQITLTNPQEEQTENGKTLCIYENANYTFTYITKGKCPYARTFSTEDSEE' A
#
# COMPACT_ATOMS: atom_id res chain seq x y z
N MET A 1 -17.48 -30.30 -28.60
CA MET A 1 -16.51 -29.19 -28.51
C MET A 1 -17.23 -27.91 -28.08
N LYS A 2 -17.50 -27.71 -26.79
CA LYS A 2 -18.20 -26.50 -26.30
C LYS A 2 -17.62 -26.02 -24.97
N ASN A 3 -17.15 -26.96 -24.15
CA ASN A 3 -16.52 -26.67 -22.87
C ASN A 3 -15.02 -26.31 -22.97
N SER A 4 -14.34 -26.63 -24.07
CA SER A 4 -12.90 -26.38 -24.22
C SER A 4 -12.54 -24.90 -24.30
N PHE A 5 -13.45 -24.07 -24.84
CA PHE A 5 -13.25 -22.62 -24.92
C PHE A 5 -13.39 -21.93 -23.56
N LEU A 6 -14.18 -22.50 -22.64
CA LEU A 6 -14.40 -21.91 -21.32
C LEU A 6 -13.17 -22.06 -20.41
N VAL A 7 -12.43 -23.16 -20.55
CA VAL A 7 -11.20 -23.39 -19.78
C VAL A 7 -10.07 -22.47 -20.25
N LEU A 8 -10.03 -22.16 -21.55
CA LEU A 8 -9.00 -21.27 -22.13
C LEU A 8 -9.13 -19.81 -21.66
N THR A 9 -10.34 -19.32 -21.40
CA THR A 9 -10.56 -17.94 -20.97
C THR A 9 -10.25 -17.72 -19.48
N LEU A 10 -10.47 -18.72 -18.62
CA LEU A 10 -10.10 -18.63 -17.20
C LEU A 10 -8.59 -18.65 -16.95
N ALA A 11 -7.80 -19.26 -17.85
CA ALA A 11 -6.34 -19.33 -17.72
C ALA A 11 -5.62 -18.00 -18.01
N LEU A 12 -6.28 -17.02 -18.66
CA LEU A 12 -5.69 -15.75 -19.06
C LEU A 12 -5.87 -14.63 -18.03
N ILE A 13 -6.60 -14.88 -16.93
CA ILE A 13 -6.75 -13.92 -15.83
C ILE A 13 -5.61 -14.13 -14.85
N SER A 14 -4.37 -14.03 -15.32
CA SER A 14 -3.23 -13.82 -14.43
C SER A 14 -3.46 -12.47 -13.76
N ILE A 15 -3.78 -12.50 -12.47
CA ILE A 15 -3.95 -11.32 -11.62
C ILE A 15 -2.66 -10.52 -11.74
N GLN A 16 -2.70 -9.42 -12.50
CA GLN A 16 -1.62 -8.46 -12.55
C GLN A 16 -1.59 -7.78 -11.19
N ALA A 17 -0.80 -8.33 -10.27
CA ALA A 17 -0.39 -7.60 -9.08
C ALA A 17 0.54 -6.49 -9.57
N ASN A 18 -0.03 -5.34 -9.96
CA ASN A 18 0.74 -4.14 -10.24
C ASN A 18 1.37 -3.72 -8.93
N ALA A 19 2.68 -3.94 -8.78
CA ALA A 19 3.46 -3.59 -7.60
C ALA A 19 3.68 -2.07 -7.44
N THR A 20 2.86 -1.25 -8.10
CA THR A 20 2.91 0.22 -8.04
C THR A 20 2.31 0.76 -6.74
N GLN A 21 1.64 -0.09 -5.97
CA GLN A 21 1.05 0.29 -4.70
C GLN A 21 1.42 -0.72 -3.61
N ILE A 22 1.65 -0.20 -2.41
CA ILE A 22 1.93 -1.01 -1.22
C ILE A 22 1.05 -0.55 -0.08
N THR A 23 0.43 -1.51 0.61
CA THR A 23 -0.29 -1.24 1.86
C THR A 23 0.60 -1.61 3.04
N LEU A 24 0.90 -0.62 3.88
CA LEU A 24 1.65 -0.81 5.11
C LEU A 24 0.73 -0.64 6.32
N THR A 25 1.06 -1.32 7.41
CA THR A 25 0.27 -1.33 8.63
C THR A 25 1.11 -1.03 9.86
N ASN A 26 0.47 -0.70 10.97
CA ASN A 26 1.11 -0.48 12.27
C ASN A 26 2.19 0.61 12.22
N PRO A 27 1.82 1.87 11.90
CA PRO A 27 2.78 2.95 11.83
C PRO A 27 3.38 3.28 13.20
N GLN A 28 4.62 3.73 13.22
CA GLN A 28 5.16 4.45 14.37
C GLN A 28 4.53 5.85 14.42
N GLU A 29 4.03 6.23 15.60
CA GLU A 29 3.42 7.54 15.82
C GLU A 29 4.36 8.46 16.60
N GLU A 30 4.58 9.66 16.07
CA GLU A 30 5.32 10.72 16.74
C GLU A 30 4.47 11.99 16.83
N GLN A 31 4.41 12.60 18.02
CA GLN A 31 3.70 13.87 18.16
C GLN A 31 4.57 15.01 17.66
N THR A 32 4.01 15.79 16.73
CA THR A 32 4.63 17.00 16.21
C THR A 32 3.98 18.24 16.84
N GLU A 33 4.58 19.40 16.62
CA GLU A 33 4.01 20.66 17.07
C GLU A 33 2.59 20.89 16.52
N ASN A 34 1.78 21.65 17.25
CA ASN A 34 0.42 22.04 16.85
C ASN A 34 -0.61 20.90 16.78
N GLY A 35 -0.44 19.85 17.57
CA GLY A 35 -1.42 18.76 17.71
C GLY A 35 -1.54 17.88 16.45
N LYS A 36 -0.51 17.89 15.61
CA LYS A 36 -0.36 16.99 14.48
C LYS A 36 0.47 15.78 14.89
N THR A 37 0.24 14.66 14.23
CA THR A 37 0.95 13.41 14.46
C THR A 37 1.62 12.98 13.16
N LEU A 38 2.90 12.67 13.24
CA LEU A 38 3.70 12.06 12.19
C LEU A 38 3.53 10.54 12.29
N CYS A 39 3.12 9.94 11.18
CA CYS A 39 2.93 8.50 11.01
C CYS A 39 4.04 7.97 10.10
N ILE A 40 4.88 7.09 10.62
CA ILE A 40 5.97 6.47 9.86
C ILE A 40 5.55 5.03 9.57
N TYR A 41 5.36 4.71 8.30
CA TYR A 41 5.04 3.37 7.83
C TYR A 41 6.28 2.78 7.18
N GLU A 42 6.78 1.68 7.71
CA GLU A 42 8.01 1.07 7.22
C GLU A 42 7.91 -0.44 7.09
N ASN A 43 8.71 -0.99 6.17
CA ASN A 43 9.09 -2.39 6.14
C ASN A 43 10.55 -2.49 5.68
N ALA A 44 11.03 -3.70 5.39
CA ALA A 44 12.42 -3.91 4.98
C ALA A 44 12.84 -3.17 3.68
N ASN A 45 11.89 -2.73 2.85
CA ASN A 45 12.15 -2.16 1.53
C ASN A 45 11.66 -0.71 1.38
N TYR A 46 10.71 -0.26 2.20
CA TYR A 46 10.05 1.04 2.03
C TYR A 46 9.90 1.77 3.36
N THR A 47 9.99 3.10 3.32
CA THR A 47 9.65 3.99 4.43
C THR A 47 8.82 5.14 3.89
N PHE A 48 7.62 5.33 4.43
CA PHE A 48 6.71 6.41 4.06
C PHE A 48 6.29 7.20 5.29
N THR A 49 6.26 8.52 5.16
CA THR A 49 5.78 9.43 6.22
C THR A 49 4.44 10.04 5.84
N TYR A 50 3.53 10.13 6.81
CA TYR A 50 2.23 10.79 6.64
C TYR A 50 1.89 11.64 7.86
N ILE A 51 1.57 12.92 7.66
CA ILE A 51 1.17 13.81 8.75
C ILE A 51 -0.35 13.92 8.80
N THR A 52 -0.93 13.71 9.98
CA THR A 52 -2.36 13.84 10.23
C THR A 52 -2.66 14.70 11.46
N LYS A 53 -3.90 15.14 11.60
CA LYS A 53 -4.42 15.73 12.84
C LYS A 53 -5.08 14.61 13.64
N GLY A 54 -4.47 14.22 14.77
CA GLY A 54 -4.94 13.10 15.58
C GLY A 54 -4.26 11.78 15.23
N LYS A 55 -4.95 10.65 15.38
CA LYS A 55 -4.35 9.31 15.30
C LYS A 55 -3.95 8.91 13.89
N CYS A 56 -2.88 8.14 13.78
CA CYS A 56 -2.48 7.51 12.54
C CYS A 56 -3.49 6.44 12.10
N PRO A 57 -3.84 6.35 10.80
CA PRO A 57 -4.55 5.19 10.28
C PRO A 57 -3.77 3.90 10.59
N TYR A 58 -4.46 2.81 10.92
CA TYR A 58 -3.76 1.55 11.15
C TYR A 58 -3.09 1.02 9.88
N ALA A 59 -3.75 1.19 8.73
CA ALA A 59 -3.29 0.74 7.43
C ALA A 59 -3.38 1.89 6.42
N ARG A 60 -2.40 2.00 5.53
CA ARG A 60 -2.38 2.99 4.47
C ARG A 60 -1.71 2.44 3.22
N THR A 61 -2.30 2.74 2.07
CA THR A 61 -1.75 2.42 0.75
C THR A 61 -0.97 3.60 0.22
N PHE A 62 0.24 3.34 -0.27
CA PHE A 62 1.17 4.31 -0.86
C PHE A 62 1.50 3.88 -2.29
N SER A 63 1.84 4.83 -3.15
CA SER A 63 2.50 4.51 -4.41
C SER A 63 3.96 4.14 -4.11
N THR A 64 4.45 3.04 -4.68
CA THR A 64 5.87 2.67 -4.52
C THR A 64 6.78 3.64 -5.28
N GLU A 65 6.27 4.30 -6.32
CA GLU A 65 6.98 5.33 -7.07
C GLU A 65 7.33 6.54 -6.19
N ASP A 66 6.54 6.83 -5.15
CA ASP A 66 6.79 7.93 -4.21
C ASP A 66 8.04 7.70 -3.33
N SER A 67 8.66 6.51 -3.39
CA SER A 67 9.88 6.15 -2.63
C SER A 67 11.18 6.21 -3.44
N GLU A 68 11.10 6.45 -4.75
CA GLU A 68 12.24 6.42 -5.67
C GLU A 68 12.82 7.81 -6.00
N GLU A 69 12.50 8.84 -5.20
CA GLU A 69 13.07 10.20 -5.35
C GLU A 69 14.49 10.36 -4.78
#